data_AF-A0A9X0A386-F1
#
_entry.id   AF-A0A9X0A386-F1
#
_cell.length_a   1.000
_cell.length_b   1.000
_cell.length_c   1.000
_cell.angle_alpha   90.00
_cell.angle_beta   90.00
_cell.angle_gamma   90.00
#
_symmetry.space_group_name_H-M   'P 1'
#
loop_
_entity.id
_entity.type
_entity.pdbx_description
1 polymer ?
#
loop_
_entity_poly.entity_id
_entity_poly.type
_entity_poly.pdbx_seq_one_letter_code
_entity_poly.pdbx_strand_id
1 'polypeptide(L)'
;MVIIVKWQKTPPSSPIFSRKFVVAIVVLIIFVVYIANVGKMMSVDNEGGHITVITDGTNAEKFRTTPNSCQPKDNVLFLKTHKTGSSTITNILNRYGDLHNLTFVLPQVGFYNFYWPLSFENSFIADLRGKRPNILCNHARWNRNTMKELMGKDAVFITILRNPVSQFESTFSYMEFANLLGIQATKNPLVTFFEDPNRTMAKMSDISTAGSVFPYLNFLKNGQSFDLGLESAQFLWIKR
;
A
#
# COMPACT_ATOMS: atom_id res chain seq x y z
N MET A 1 45.47 10.83 -7.26
CA MET A 1 45.24 10.78 -8.72
C MET A 1 43.92 11.50 -9.01
N VAL A 2 43.98 12.76 -9.45
CA VAL A 2 42.79 13.62 -9.67
C VAL A 2 42.33 13.43 -11.11
N ILE A 3 41.13 12.89 -11.31
CA ILE A 3 40.52 12.79 -12.64
C ILE A 3 39.82 14.11 -12.93
N ILE A 4 40.48 14.98 -13.69
CA ILE A 4 39.86 16.19 -14.24
C ILE A 4 39.03 15.77 -15.46
N VAL A 5 37.72 15.73 -15.31
CA VAL A 5 36.80 15.48 -16.44
C VAL A 5 36.71 16.76 -17.27
N LYS A 6 37.50 16.82 -18.35
CA LYS A 6 37.39 17.86 -19.38
C LYS A 6 36.10 17.64 -20.16
N TRP A 7 35.08 18.46 -19.91
CA TRP A 7 33.90 18.52 -20.77
C TRP A 7 34.26 19.15 -22.12
N GLN A 8 34.32 18.34 -23.17
CA GLN A 8 34.37 18.86 -24.54
C GLN A 8 33.04 19.57 -24.85
N LYS A 9 33.10 20.90 -25.01
CA LYS A 9 32.04 21.66 -25.67
C LYS A 9 31.96 21.18 -27.12
N THR A 10 30.96 20.36 -27.42
CA THR A 10 30.64 19.98 -28.79
C THR A 10 30.07 21.21 -29.53
N PRO A 11 30.48 21.47 -30.77
CA PRO A 11 29.95 22.60 -31.54
C PRO A 11 28.43 22.43 -31.76
N PRO A 12 27.67 23.53 -31.75
CA PRO A 12 26.19 23.51 -31.77
C PRO A 12 25.58 22.87 -33.03
N SER A 13 26.38 22.65 -34.08
CA SER A 13 25.97 22.00 -35.33
C SER A 13 26.15 20.47 -35.36
N SER A 14 26.61 19.83 -34.27
CA SER A 14 26.79 18.38 -34.26
C SER A 14 25.44 17.61 -34.15
N PRO A 15 25.25 16.49 -34.87
CA PRO A 15 23.99 15.72 -34.85
C PRO A 15 23.59 15.24 -33.45
N ILE A 16 24.58 14.99 -32.58
CA ILE A 16 24.41 14.52 -31.20
C ILE A 16 23.83 15.64 -30.31
N PHE A 17 24.25 16.90 -30.52
CA PHE A 17 23.72 18.05 -29.79
C PHE A 17 22.25 18.29 -30.18
N SER A 18 21.91 18.19 -31.47
CA SER A 18 20.53 18.31 -31.94
C SER A 18 19.60 17.25 -31.33
N ARG A 19 20.04 15.99 -31.21
CA ARG A 19 19.26 14.91 -30.60
C ARG A 19 19.02 15.13 -29.10
N LYS A 20 20.04 15.58 -28.36
CA LYS A 20 19.89 15.88 -26.93
C LYS A 20 18.96 17.08 -26.68
N PHE A 21 19.02 18.09 -27.55
CA PHE A 21 18.15 19.26 -27.49
C PHE A 21 16.69 18.89 -27.81
N VAL A 22 16.46 18.07 -28.83
CA VAL A 22 15.13 17.54 -29.17
C VAL A 22 14.55 16.70 -28.01
N VAL A 23 15.35 15.82 -27.41
CA VAL A 23 14.90 15.02 -26.24
C VAL A 23 14.55 15.93 -25.05
N ALA A 24 15.36 16.95 -24.76
CA ALA A 24 15.07 17.90 -23.69
C ALA A 24 13.77 18.68 -23.94
N ILE A 25 13.52 19.09 -25.19
CA ILE A 25 12.26 19.76 -25.58
C ILE A 25 11.07 18.83 -25.41
N VAL A 26 11.16 17.57 -25.86
CA VAL A 26 10.06 16.59 -25.71
C VAL A 26 9.76 16.35 -24.22
N VAL A 27 10.78 16.19 -23.38
CA VAL A 27 10.60 16.01 -21.93
C VAL A 27 9.96 17.25 -21.29
N LEU A 28 10.38 18.46 -21.69
CA LEU A 28 9.79 19.70 -21.21
C LEU A 28 8.32 19.84 -21.63
N ILE A 29 7.98 19.49 -22.87
CA ILE A 29 6.59 19.48 -23.36
C ILE A 29 5.75 18.49 -22.56
N ILE A 30 6.23 17.26 -22.34
CA ILE A 30 5.55 16.26 -21.52
C ILE A 30 5.34 16.80 -20.09
N PHE A 31 6.35 17.43 -19.50
CA PHE A 31 6.26 18.02 -18.15
C PHE A 31 5.24 19.16 -18.09
N VAL A 32 5.23 20.07 -19.07
CA VAL A 32 4.26 21.17 -19.14
C VAL A 32 2.84 20.64 -19.34
N VAL A 33 2.65 19.68 -20.24
CA VAL A 33 1.36 19.01 -20.45
C VAL A 33 0.91 18.28 -19.18
N TYR A 34 1.82 17.62 -18.49
CA TYR A 34 1.55 16.97 -17.20
C TYR A 34 1.09 18.00 -16.16
N ILE A 35 1.84 19.09 -15.94
CA ILE A 35 1.49 20.15 -14.99
C ILE A 35 0.15 20.82 -15.34
N ALA A 36 -0.09 21.12 -16.62
CA ALA A 36 -1.34 21.72 -17.08
C ALA A 36 -2.56 20.78 -16.89
N ASN A 37 -2.35 19.46 -16.98
CA ASN A 37 -3.41 18.49 -16.76
C ASN A 37 -3.58 18.11 -15.27
N VAL A 38 -2.55 18.23 -14.45
CA VAL A 38 -2.65 18.05 -12.98
C VAL A 38 -3.63 19.07 -12.40
N GLY A 39 -3.59 20.33 -12.85
CA GLY A 39 -4.54 21.36 -12.45
C GLY A 39 -6.01 21.07 -12.84
N LYS A 40 -6.23 20.24 -13.88
CA LYS A 40 -7.58 19.83 -14.32
C LYS A 40 -8.10 18.58 -13.61
N MET A 41 -7.23 17.78 -12.99
CA MET A 41 -7.64 16.58 -12.24
C MET A 41 -8.18 16.88 -10.83
N MET A 42 -8.22 18.16 -10.43
CA MET A 42 -8.77 18.61 -9.16
C MET A 42 -9.75 19.76 -9.34
N SER A 43 -10.79 19.58 -10.16
CA SER A 43 -12.08 20.19 -9.84
C SER A 43 -13.10 19.06 -9.70
N VAL A 44 -13.43 18.75 -8.44
CA VAL A 44 -14.74 18.16 -8.17
C VAL A 44 -15.66 19.35 -8.18
N ASP A 45 -16.35 19.56 -9.30
CA ASP A 45 -17.36 20.61 -9.40
C ASP A 45 -18.47 20.25 -8.42
N ASN A 46 -18.48 20.93 -7.27
CA ASN A 46 -19.47 20.76 -6.23
C ASN A 46 -20.75 21.53 -6.62
N GLU A 47 -21.25 21.26 -7.82
CA GLU A 47 -22.53 21.82 -8.28
C GLU A 47 -23.67 21.00 -7.67
N GLY A 48 -24.16 21.46 -6.52
CA GLY A 48 -25.51 21.13 -6.07
C GLY A 48 -25.65 20.06 -5.00
N GLY A 49 -24.65 19.82 -4.16
CA GLY A 49 -24.85 18.98 -2.97
C GLY A 49 -25.17 17.51 -3.28
N HIS A 50 -24.69 17.02 -4.42
CA HIS A 50 -24.82 15.63 -4.83
C HIS A 50 -23.52 15.11 -5.46
N ILE A 51 -23.00 13.98 -4.98
CA ILE A 51 -21.93 13.24 -5.65
C ILE A 51 -22.59 12.24 -6.59
N THR A 52 -22.24 12.29 -7.87
CA THR A 52 -22.68 11.30 -8.86
C THR A 52 -21.58 10.26 -9.03
N VAL A 53 -21.85 9.01 -8.63
CA VAL A 53 -20.94 7.87 -8.85
C VAL A 53 -21.45 7.09 -10.05
N ILE A 54 -20.61 6.97 -11.08
CA ILE A 54 -20.93 6.15 -12.25
C ILE A 54 -20.55 4.71 -11.90
N THR A 55 -21.54 3.83 -11.79
CA THR A 55 -21.38 2.39 -11.60
C THR A 55 -21.62 1.66 -12.93
N ASP A 56 -20.65 0.86 -13.36
CA ASP A 56 -20.71 -0.02 -14.55
C ASP A 56 -21.16 0.62 -15.87
N GLY A 57 -20.62 1.81 -16.18
CA GLY A 57 -20.68 2.44 -17.50
C GLY A 57 -22.08 2.84 -18.02
N THR A 58 -23.13 2.48 -17.30
CA THR A 58 -24.54 2.67 -17.71
C THR A 58 -25.43 3.21 -16.58
N ASN A 59 -25.04 3.05 -15.32
CA ASN A 59 -25.80 3.54 -14.17
C ASN A 59 -25.03 4.65 -13.43
N ALA A 60 -25.75 5.69 -13.02
CA ALA A 60 -25.21 6.78 -12.23
C ALA A 60 -26.03 6.91 -10.94
N GLU A 61 -25.41 6.58 -9.81
CA GLU A 61 -26.01 6.77 -8.49
C GLU A 61 -25.72 8.18 -7.98
N LYS A 62 -26.78 8.91 -7.62
CA LYS A 62 -26.68 10.26 -7.04
C LYS A 62 -26.77 10.19 -5.52
N PHE A 63 -25.66 10.45 -4.85
CA PHE A 63 -25.59 10.54 -3.40
C PHE A 63 -25.82 11.97 -2.95
N ARG A 64 -26.82 12.23 -2.11
CA ARG A 64 -26.97 13.53 -1.42
C ARG A 64 -25.77 13.76 -0.52
N THR A 65 -25.01 14.82 -0.75
CA THR A 65 -24.07 15.34 0.23
C THR A 65 -24.82 16.35 1.09
N THR A 66 -25.01 16.06 2.37
CA THR A 66 -25.48 17.05 3.34
C THR A 66 -24.32 17.97 3.70
N PRO A 67 -24.26 19.22 3.21
CA PRO A 67 -23.04 20.02 3.27
C PRO A 67 -22.64 20.47 4.69
N ASN A 68 -23.52 20.31 5.69
CA ASN A 68 -23.40 21.00 6.98
C ASN A 68 -23.39 20.09 8.23
N SER A 69 -23.26 18.76 8.09
CA SER A 69 -23.31 17.84 9.25
C SER A 69 -22.00 17.10 9.54
N CYS A 70 -21.04 17.10 8.62
CA CYS A 70 -19.80 16.33 8.75
C CYS A 70 -18.64 17.27 9.06
N GLN A 71 -17.99 17.05 10.20
CA GLN A 71 -16.74 17.70 10.55
C GLN A 71 -15.57 16.78 10.14
N PRO A 72 -14.49 17.31 9.55
CA PRO A 72 -13.32 16.53 9.20
C PRO A 72 -12.72 15.83 10.42
N LYS A 73 -12.12 14.67 10.20
CA LYS A 73 -11.46 13.87 11.23
C LYS A 73 -9.99 13.75 10.88
N ASP A 74 -9.15 14.42 11.67
CA ASP A 74 -7.71 14.45 11.42
C ASP A 74 -6.99 13.26 12.05
N ASN A 75 -7.56 12.69 13.11
CA ASN A 75 -7.02 11.53 13.79
C ASN A 75 -7.60 10.26 13.18
N VAL A 76 -6.84 9.60 12.30
CA VAL A 76 -7.27 8.42 11.54
C VAL A 76 -6.21 7.33 11.59
N LEU A 77 -6.60 6.16 12.09
CA LEU A 77 -5.85 4.94 11.88
C LEU A 77 -6.50 4.14 10.76
N PHE A 78 -5.84 4.10 9.61
CA PHE A 78 -6.15 3.18 8.53
C PHE A 78 -5.23 1.97 8.59
N LEU A 79 -5.75 0.85 9.10
CA LEU A 79 -5.01 -0.41 9.10
C LEU A 79 -4.96 -0.92 7.66
N LYS A 80 -3.80 -0.74 7.01
CA LYS A 80 -3.58 -1.13 5.63
C LYS A 80 -3.44 -2.64 5.50
N THR A 81 -4.54 -3.34 5.24
CA THR A 81 -4.53 -4.78 4.95
C THR A 81 -3.92 -5.07 3.59
N HIS A 82 -3.31 -6.24 3.45
CA HIS A 82 -2.61 -6.63 2.23
C HIS A 82 -3.57 -6.98 1.10
N LYS A 83 -3.30 -6.47 -0.11
CA LYS A 83 -3.98 -6.82 -1.38
C LYS A 83 -5.49 -6.54 -1.43
N THR A 84 -5.92 -5.54 -0.67
CA THR A 84 -7.33 -5.06 -0.58
C THR A 84 -7.59 -3.77 -1.36
N GLY A 85 -6.66 -3.31 -2.21
CA GLY A 85 -6.74 -1.99 -2.85
C GLY A 85 -6.38 -0.83 -1.91
N SER A 86 -5.84 -1.14 -0.72
CA SER A 86 -5.56 -0.21 0.36
C SER A 86 -4.53 0.88 0.02
N SER A 87 -3.62 0.66 -0.95
CA SER A 87 -2.67 1.69 -1.41
C SER A 87 -3.35 2.95 -1.95
N THR A 88 -4.53 2.84 -2.55
CA THR A 88 -5.29 4.00 -3.04
C THR A 88 -5.73 4.89 -1.87
N ILE A 89 -6.27 4.30 -0.81
CA ILE A 89 -6.68 5.03 0.39
C ILE A 89 -5.47 5.60 1.13
N THR A 90 -4.38 4.83 1.29
CA THR A 90 -3.13 5.34 1.86
C THR A 90 -2.65 6.60 1.13
N ASN A 91 -2.70 6.61 -0.21
CA ASN A 91 -2.28 7.76 -1.00
C ASN A 91 -3.20 8.99 -0.79
N ILE A 92 -4.51 8.77 -0.67
CA ILE A 92 -5.47 9.84 -0.34
C ILE A 92 -5.19 10.41 1.05
N LEU A 93 -5.00 9.55 2.05
CA LEU A 93 -4.71 9.96 3.43
C LEU A 93 -3.36 10.69 3.55
N ASN A 94 -2.33 10.24 2.81
CA ASN A 94 -1.05 10.94 2.76
C ASN A 94 -1.22 12.37 2.22
N ARG A 95 -1.93 12.54 1.11
CA ARG A 95 -2.19 13.88 0.55
C ARG A 95 -3.03 14.74 1.49
N TYR A 96 -4.07 14.15 2.10
CA TYR A 96 -4.89 14.86 3.08
C TYR A 96 -4.04 15.36 4.25
N GLY A 97 -3.23 14.49 4.85
CA GLY A 97 -2.39 14.86 5.97
C GLY A 97 -1.30 15.87 5.61
N ASP A 98 -0.67 15.74 4.43
CA ASP A 98 0.31 16.72 3.94
C ASP A 98 -0.33 18.10 3.78
N LEU A 99 -1.51 18.18 3.15
CA LEU A 99 -2.23 19.45 2.94
C LEU A 99 -2.69 20.11 4.25
N HIS A 100 -2.96 19.32 5.29
CA HIS A 100 -3.46 19.80 6.59
C HIS A 100 -2.37 19.84 7.67
N ASN A 101 -1.09 19.66 7.30
CA ASN A 101 0.05 19.64 8.23
C ASN A 101 -0.10 18.63 9.39
N LEU A 102 -0.67 17.46 9.10
CA LEU A 102 -0.90 16.39 10.07
C LEU A 102 0.35 15.54 10.30
N THR A 103 0.48 15.01 11.51
CA THR A 103 1.62 14.17 11.90
C THR A 103 1.36 12.70 11.54
N PHE A 104 2.21 12.14 10.70
CA PHE A 104 2.14 10.72 10.33
C PHE A 104 2.91 9.83 11.30
N VAL A 105 2.30 8.70 11.62
CA VAL A 105 2.97 7.56 12.23
C VAL A 105 3.71 6.81 11.13
N LEU A 106 5.03 6.86 11.17
CA LEU A 106 5.91 6.20 10.22
C LEU A 106 6.70 5.08 10.91
N PRO A 107 7.03 4.00 10.21
CA PRO A 107 7.90 2.95 10.74
C PRO A 107 9.34 3.46 10.90
N GLN A 108 10.11 2.77 11.76
CA GLN A 108 11.55 3.01 11.87
C GLN A 108 12.26 2.90 10.51
N VAL A 109 13.36 3.65 10.38
CA VAL A 109 14.17 3.67 9.15
C VAL A 109 14.59 2.25 8.75
N GLY A 110 14.39 1.92 7.47
CA GLY A 110 14.69 0.60 6.92
C GLY A 110 13.53 -0.40 6.99
N PHE A 111 12.44 -0.07 7.69
CA PHE A 111 11.24 -0.89 7.76
C PHE A 111 10.06 -0.12 7.15
N TYR A 112 9.24 -0.78 6.34
CA TYR A 112 8.10 -0.14 5.66
C TYR A 112 6.73 -0.61 6.18
N ASN A 113 6.72 -1.60 7.07
CA ASN A 113 5.54 -2.34 7.51
C ASN A 113 5.48 -2.56 9.03
N PHE A 114 6.13 -1.69 9.84
CA PHE A 114 6.15 -1.79 11.30
C PHE A 114 6.49 -3.19 11.82
N TYR A 115 7.53 -3.81 11.25
CA TYR A 115 7.96 -5.16 11.61
C TYR A 115 6.89 -6.25 11.46
N TRP A 116 5.88 -6.06 10.59
CA TRP A 116 4.98 -7.14 10.22
C TRP A 116 5.83 -8.36 9.84
N PRO A 117 5.59 -9.53 10.47
CA PRO A 117 4.31 -10.04 10.99
C PRO A 117 4.14 -9.89 12.51
N LEU A 118 5.05 -9.20 13.20
CA LEU A 118 4.93 -8.99 14.64
C LEU A 118 3.70 -8.12 14.95
N SER A 119 3.05 -8.39 16.08
CA SER A 119 1.99 -7.51 16.61
C SER A 119 2.58 -6.12 16.80
N PHE A 120 1.88 -5.08 16.34
CA PHE A 120 2.39 -3.72 16.38
C PHE A 120 2.76 -3.27 17.80
N GLU A 121 3.92 -2.63 17.92
CA GLU A 121 4.43 -2.06 19.17
C GLU A 121 4.89 -0.61 18.98
N ASN A 122 4.83 0.18 20.05
CA ASN A 122 5.31 1.57 20.06
C ASN A 122 6.83 1.68 19.86
N SER A 123 7.59 0.59 19.98
CA SER A 123 9.01 0.59 19.61
C SER A 123 9.21 0.59 18.09
N PHE A 124 8.19 0.31 17.27
CA PHE A 124 8.33 0.17 15.82
C PHE A 124 8.15 1.50 15.06
N ILE A 125 7.73 2.54 15.76
CA ILE A 125 7.51 3.87 15.19
C ILE A 125 8.82 4.66 15.15
N ALA A 126 8.98 5.44 14.08
CA ALA A 126 9.98 6.49 14.03
C ALA A 126 9.64 7.58 15.06
N ASP A 127 10.66 8.30 15.51
CA ASP A 127 10.52 9.37 16.48
C ASP A 127 9.56 10.47 15.98
N LEU A 128 8.48 10.68 16.72
CA LEU A 128 7.47 11.73 16.47
C LEU A 128 7.94 13.12 16.92
N ARG A 129 9.13 13.24 17.56
CA ARG A 129 9.71 14.48 18.07
C ARG A 129 8.76 15.23 19.01
N GLY A 130 8.07 14.49 19.87
CA GLY A 130 7.10 15.03 20.83
C GLY A 130 5.76 15.49 20.23
N LYS A 131 5.52 15.29 18.93
CA LYS A 131 4.22 15.59 18.30
C LYS A 131 3.21 14.48 18.58
N ARG A 132 1.93 14.87 18.69
CA ARG A 132 0.83 13.90 18.73
C ARG A 132 0.59 13.33 17.33
N PRO A 133 0.40 12.01 17.19
CA PRO A 133 0.12 11.40 15.91
C PRO A 133 -1.31 11.72 15.46
N ASN A 134 -1.48 11.91 14.15
CA ASN A 134 -2.78 12.11 13.52
C ASN A 134 -3.11 10.95 12.59
N ILE A 135 -2.18 10.51 11.74
CA ILE A 135 -2.47 9.49 10.71
C ILE A 135 -1.52 8.30 10.82
N LEU A 136 -2.07 7.10 10.94
CA LEU A 136 -1.35 5.83 10.69
C LEU A 136 -2.03 5.15 9.51
N CYS A 137 -1.33 4.98 8.38
CA CYS A 137 -1.94 4.42 7.16
C CYS A 137 -1.06 3.41 6.38
N ASN A 138 -0.06 2.81 7.04
CA ASN A 138 0.84 1.81 6.47
C ASN A 138 0.48 0.38 6.90
N HIS A 139 1.14 -0.62 6.29
CA HIS A 139 0.99 -2.03 6.67
C HIS A 139 1.47 -2.25 8.11
N ALA A 140 0.64 -2.84 8.95
CA ALA A 140 0.94 -3.21 10.33
C ALA A 140 0.09 -4.41 10.70
N ARG A 141 0.49 -5.17 11.73
CA ARG A 141 -0.39 -6.14 12.37
C ARG A 141 -1.14 -5.46 13.51
N TRP A 142 -2.46 -5.56 13.52
CA TRP A 142 -3.32 -4.91 14.50
C TRP A 142 -2.94 -5.30 15.93
N ASN A 143 -2.70 -4.28 16.76
CA ASN A 143 -2.61 -4.40 18.21
C ASN A 143 -3.58 -3.41 18.83
N ARG A 144 -4.72 -3.91 19.34
CA ARG A 144 -5.80 -3.08 19.83
C ARG A 144 -5.37 -2.12 20.93
N ASN A 145 -4.56 -2.57 21.89
CA ASN A 145 -4.23 -1.77 23.06
C ASN A 145 -3.22 -0.68 22.68
N THR A 146 -2.09 -1.08 22.09
CA THR A 146 -1.02 -0.17 21.68
C THR A 146 -1.51 0.86 20.67
N MET A 147 -2.26 0.45 19.64
CA MET A 147 -2.73 1.39 18.61
C MET A 147 -3.82 2.34 19.11
N LYS A 148 -4.70 1.90 20.03
CA LYS A 148 -5.70 2.80 20.63
C LYS A 148 -5.06 3.82 21.56
N GLU A 149 -4.06 3.40 22.34
CA GLU A 149 -3.30 4.29 23.19
C GLU A 149 -2.53 5.33 22.36
N LEU A 150 -1.84 4.87 21.31
CA LEU A 150 -1.07 5.73 20.40
C LEU A 150 -1.93 6.82 19.75
N MET A 151 -3.08 6.44 19.19
CA MET A 151 -3.91 7.35 18.40
C MET A 151 -4.87 8.22 19.23
N GLY A 152 -5.15 7.84 20.48
CA GLY A 152 -6.10 8.54 21.33
C GLY A 152 -7.56 8.16 21.11
N LYS A 153 -8.45 8.70 21.96
CA LYS A 153 -9.87 8.31 22.06
C LYS A 153 -10.75 8.84 20.94
N ASP A 154 -10.35 9.94 20.32
CA ASP A 154 -11.07 10.66 19.26
C ASP A 154 -10.69 10.18 17.85
N ALA A 155 -9.71 9.28 17.74
CA ALA A 155 -9.28 8.72 16.48
C ALA A 155 -10.31 7.76 15.86
N VAL A 156 -10.43 7.83 14.55
CA VAL A 156 -11.27 6.94 13.75
C VAL A 156 -10.44 5.78 13.23
N PHE A 157 -10.93 4.56 13.42
CA PHE A 157 -10.24 3.34 13.02
C PHE A 157 -10.95 2.73 11.83
N ILE A 158 -10.26 2.63 10.70
CA ILE A 158 -10.78 2.10 9.45
C ILE A 158 -9.83 1.08 8.85
N THR A 159 -10.39 0.20 8.03
CA THR A 159 -9.65 -0.75 7.21
C THR A 159 -10.48 -1.08 5.97
N ILE A 160 -9.91 -1.82 5.02
CA ILE A 160 -10.66 -2.39 3.91
C ILE A 160 -10.51 -3.90 3.98
N LEU A 161 -11.62 -4.60 3.75
CA LEU A 161 -11.62 -6.03 3.49
C LEU A 161 -12.00 -6.28 2.04
N ARG A 162 -11.46 -7.34 1.48
CA ARG A 162 -11.77 -7.82 0.13
C ARG A 162 -12.28 -9.26 0.23
N ASN A 163 -13.08 -9.67 -0.76
CA ASN A 163 -13.44 -11.07 -0.92
C ASN A 163 -12.18 -11.97 -0.75
N PRO A 164 -12.22 -12.96 0.15
CA PRO A 164 -11.02 -13.69 0.54
C PRO A 164 -10.40 -14.47 -0.62
N VAL A 165 -11.20 -14.96 -1.58
CA VAL A 165 -10.69 -15.70 -2.75
C VAL A 165 -9.89 -14.77 -3.66
N SER A 166 -10.49 -13.65 -4.09
CA SER A 166 -9.80 -12.70 -4.98
C SER A 166 -8.63 -11.98 -4.30
N GLN A 167 -8.69 -11.78 -2.98
CA GLN A 167 -7.57 -11.26 -2.21
C GLN A 167 -6.42 -12.27 -2.16
N PHE A 168 -6.72 -13.56 -1.95
CA PHE A 168 -5.74 -14.63 -1.95
C PHE A 168 -5.06 -14.74 -3.31
N GLU A 169 -5.82 -14.79 -4.41
CA GLU A 169 -5.29 -14.79 -5.78
C GLU A 169 -4.30 -13.64 -6.02
N SER A 170 -4.70 -12.42 -5.62
CA SER A 170 -3.86 -11.24 -5.75
C SER A 170 -2.60 -11.32 -4.89
N THR A 171 -2.68 -11.92 -3.71
CA THR A 171 -1.54 -12.13 -2.81
C THR A 171 -0.61 -13.20 -3.35
N PHE A 172 -1.15 -14.30 -3.84
CA PHE A 172 -0.40 -15.41 -4.40
C PHE A 172 0.41 -15.00 -5.62
N SER A 173 -0.20 -14.21 -6.51
CA SER A 173 0.51 -13.64 -7.65
C SER A 173 1.54 -12.61 -7.23
N TYR A 174 1.18 -11.63 -6.39
CA TYR A 174 2.07 -10.53 -6.02
C TYR A 174 3.30 -10.96 -5.21
N MET A 175 3.14 -11.94 -4.32
CA MET A 175 4.24 -12.49 -3.52
C MET A 175 5.03 -13.58 -4.25
N GLU A 176 4.70 -13.85 -5.51
CA GLU A 176 5.34 -14.89 -6.33
C GLU A 176 5.35 -16.26 -5.65
N PHE A 177 4.27 -16.62 -4.96
CA PHE A 177 4.24 -17.87 -4.18
C PHE A 177 4.44 -19.12 -5.03
N ALA A 178 4.07 -19.08 -6.31
CA ALA A 178 4.36 -20.18 -7.23
C ALA A 178 5.87 -20.50 -7.31
N ASN A 179 6.72 -19.46 -7.36
CA ASN A 179 8.17 -19.60 -7.40
C ASN A 179 8.73 -20.04 -6.04
N LEU A 180 8.28 -19.37 -4.97
CA LEU A 180 8.69 -19.68 -3.59
C LEU A 180 8.40 -21.13 -3.20
N LEU A 181 7.26 -21.66 -3.65
CA LEU A 181 6.82 -23.03 -3.35
C LEU A 181 7.36 -24.07 -4.36
N GLY A 182 8.10 -23.65 -5.38
CA GLY A 182 8.67 -24.55 -6.40
C GLY A 182 7.60 -25.24 -7.26
N ILE A 183 6.49 -24.55 -7.55
CA ILE A 183 5.36 -25.06 -8.35
C ILE A 183 5.07 -24.18 -9.57
N GLN A 184 5.93 -23.22 -9.89
CA GLN A 184 5.82 -22.34 -11.05
C GLN A 184 5.81 -23.07 -12.39
N ALA A 185 6.35 -24.29 -12.44
CA ALA A 185 6.37 -25.12 -13.65
C ALA A 185 5.06 -25.88 -13.91
N THR A 186 4.09 -25.86 -12.97
CA THR A 186 2.81 -26.52 -13.20
C THR A 186 1.91 -25.67 -14.12
N LYS A 187 0.93 -26.33 -14.76
CA LYS A 187 -0.01 -25.66 -15.68
C LYS A 187 -0.82 -24.55 -15.00
N ASN A 188 -1.17 -24.74 -13.74
CA ASN A 188 -1.86 -23.74 -12.92
C ASN A 188 -1.35 -23.84 -11.46
N PRO A 189 -0.36 -23.03 -11.08
CA PRO A 189 0.25 -23.08 -9.75
C PRO A 189 -0.74 -22.84 -8.61
N LEU A 190 -1.75 -22.00 -8.83
CA LEU A 190 -2.76 -21.71 -7.81
C LEU A 190 -3.64 -22.95 -7.54
N VAL A 191 -4.07 -23.63 -8.62
CA VAL A 191 -4.83 -24.89 -8.49
C VAL A 191 -3.96 -25.97 -7.86
N THR A 192 -2.71 -26.13 -8.30
CA THR A 192 -1.74 -27.06 -7.69
C THR A 192 -1.58 -26.80 -6.19
N PHE A 193 -1.52 -25.54 -5.76
CA PHE A 193 -1.46 -25.21 -4.34
C PHE A 193 -2.71 -25.70 -3.60
N PHE A 194 -3.92 -25.52 -4.16
CA PHE A 194 -5.17 -25.93 -3.52
C PHE A 194 -5.44 -27.43 -3.56
N GLU A 195 -4.82 -28.20 -4.47
CA GLU A 195 -4.90 -29.66 -4.50
C GLU A 195 -4.25 -30.29 -3.25
N ASP A 196 -3.09 -29.77 -2.83
CA ASP A 196 -2.40 -30.22 -1.62
C ASP A 196 -1.61 -29.05 -0.96
N PRO A 197 -2.30 -28.19 -0.20
CA PRO A 197 -1.67 -27.04 0.45
C PRO A 197 -0.61 -27.47 1.48
N ASN A 198 -0.85 -28.57 2.20
CA ASN A 198 0.04 -29.03 3.28
C ASN A 198 1.39 -29.48 2.72
N ARG A 199 1.39 -30.32 1.69
CA ARG A 199 2.64 -30.76 1.04
C ARG A 199 3.38 -29.60 0.40
N THR A 200 2.65 -28.68 -0.22
CA THR A 200 3.25 -27.52 -0.89
C THR A 200 3.88 -26.56 0.13
N MET A 201 3.21 -26.30 1.25
CA MET A 201 3.75 -25.49 2.34
C MET A 201 4.91 -26.18 3.09
N ALA A 202 4.91 -27.52 3.18
CA ALA A 202 6.02 -28.27 3.80
C ALA A 202 7.34 -28.08 3.05
N LYS A 203 7.31 -27.88 1.72
CA LYS A 203 8.51 -27.50 0.95
C LYS A 203 9.09 -26.16 1.40
N MET A 204 8.26 -25.27 1.96
CA MET A 204 8.69 -23.97 2.48
C MET A 204 9.28 -24.08 3.89
N SER A 205 8.88 -25.07 4.70
CA SER A 205 9.48 -25.29 6.03
C SER A 205 10.95 -25.70 5.94
N ASP A 206 11.37 -26.36 4.85
CA ASP A 206 12.78 -26.68 4.62
C ASP A 206 13.63 -25.43 4.30
N ILE A 207 12.99 -24.36 3.79
CA ILE A 207 13.60 -23.04 3.53
C ILE A 207 13.55 -22.15 4.80
N SER A 208 12.70 -22.49 5.77
CA SER A 208 12.47 -21.70 6.99
C SER A 208 13.66 -21.69 7.96
N THR A 209 14.60 -22.63 7.82
CA THR A 209 15.89 -22.63 8.53
C THR A 209 16.78 -21.44 8.16
N ALA A 210 16.49 -20.72 7.07
CA ALA A 210 17.19 -19.50 6.67
C ALA A 210 16.61 -18.20 7.26
N GLY A 211 15.60 -18.27 8.15
CA GLY A 211 15.09 -17.13 8.94
C GLY A 211 14.34 -16.02 8.18
N SER A 212 14.44 -15.93 6.85
CA SER A 212 13.88 -14.84 6.04
C SER A 212 12.45 -15.08 5.51
N VAL A 213 11.99 -16.34 5.48
CA VAL A 213 10.74 -16.76 4.81
C VAL A 213 9.54 -16.88 5.75
N PHE A 214 9.78 -17.03 7.06
CA PHE A 214 8.76 -17.26 8.07
C PHE A 214 7.57 -16.28 8.06
N PRO A 215 7.73 -14.96 7.83
CA PRO A 215 6.62 -14.03 7.99
C PRO A 215 5.55 -14.15 6.91
N TYR A 216 5.92 -14.49 5.67
CA TYR A 216 5.02 -14.49 4.52
C TYR A 216 4.06 -15.69 4.47
N LEU A 217 4.33 -16.76 5.22
CA LEU A 217 3.46 -17.95 5.28
C LEU A 217 2.05 -17.63 5.79
N ASN A 218 1.89 -16.59 6.60
CA ASN A 218 0.57 -16.17 7.08
C ASN A 218 -0.33 -15.68 5.94
N PHE A 219 0.24 -15.22 4.81
CA PHE A 219 -0.54 -14.86 3.63
C PHE A 219 -1.13 -16.06 2.90
N LEU A 220 -0.50 -17.24 2.96
CA LEU A 220 -0.98 -18.48 2.35
C LEU A 220 -2.16 -19.12 3.11
N LYS A 221 -2.64 -18.49 4.18
CA LYS A 221 -3.80 -18.91 4.95
C LYS A 221 -4.93 -17.88 4.78
N ASN A 222 -5.08 -17.00 5.76
CA ASN A 222 -5.99 -15.85 5.69
C ASN A 222 -5.21 -14.60 6.11
N GLY A 223 -4.54 -13.97 5.14
CA GLY A 223 -3.69 -12.81 5.38
C GLY A 223 -4.45 -11.62 5.99
N GLN A 224 -5.72 -11.41 5.61
CA GLN A 224 -6.52 -10.30 6.12
C GLN A 224 -6.88 -10.50 7.60
N SER A 225 -7.25 -11.72 8.00
CA SER A 225 -7.46 -12.06 9.41
C SER A 225 -6.19 -11.92 10.23
N PHE A 226 -5.04 -12.31 9.66
CA PHE A 226 -3.75 -12.17 10.31
C PHE A 226 -3.34 -10.70 10.49
N ASP A 227 -3.55 -9.86 9.47
CA ASP A 227 -3.36 -8.40 9.55
C ASP A 227 -4.21 -7.79 10.68
N LEU A 228 -5.43 -8.31 10.88
CA LEU A 228 -6.34 -7.93 11.97
C LEU A 228 -5.95 -8.50 13.35
N GLY A 229 -4.75 -9.08 13.48
CA GLY A 229 -4.19 -9.51 14.76
C GLY A 229 -4.65 -10.88 15.23
N LEU A 230 -5.41 -11.62 14.41
CA LEU A 230 -5.75 -13.00 14.73
C LEU A 230 -4.54 -13.91 14.50
N GLU A 231 -4.42 -14.94 15.31
CA GLU A 231 -3.43 -16.00 15.13
C GLU A 231 -3.92 -17.02 14.10
N SER A 232 -2.98 -17.62 13.35
CA SER A 232 -3.27 -18.67 12.36
C SER A 232 -4.19 -19.77 12.91
N ALA A 233 -4.03 -20.14 14.18
CA ALA A 233 -4.83 -21.18 14.83
C ALA A 233 -6.31 -20.80 15.02
N GLN A 234 -6.65 -19.50 15.01
CA GLN A 234 -8.00 -19.01 15.29
C GLN A 234 -8.92 -19.01 14.06
N PHE A 235 -8.35 -19.12 12.85
CA PHE A 235 -9.11 -19.05 11.59
C PHE A 235 -8.85 -20.22 10.65
N LEU A 236 -8.00 -21.17 11.02
CA LEU A 236 -7.89 -22.45 10.35
C LEU A 236 -8.93 -23.42 10.92
N TRP A 237 -10.02 -23.62 10.19
CA TRP A 237 -11.06 -24.62 10.48
C TRP A 237 -10.70 -26.04 10.04
N ILE A 238 -9.42 -26.32 9.77
CA ILE A 238 -8.98 -27.69 9.51
C ILE A 238 -8.98 -28.39 10.86
N LYS A 239 -10.08 -29.09 11.18
CA LYS A 239 -10.07 -30.12 12.20
C LYS A 239 -8.89 -31.04 11.88
N ARG A 240 -7.95 -31.13 12.82
CA ARG A 240 -6.93 -32.18 12.81
C ARG A 240 -7.59 -33.55 12.73
#